data_AF-A0A814Y6F2-F1
#
_entry.id   AF-A0A814Y6F2-F1
#
_cell.length_a   1.000
_cell.length_b   1.000
_cell.length_c   1.000
_cell.angle_alpha   90.00
_cell.angle_beta   90.00
_cell.angle_gamma   90.00
#
_symmetry.space_group_name_H-M   'P 1'
#
loop_
_entity.id
_entity.type
_entity.pdbx_description
1 polymer ?
#
loop_
_entity_poly.entity_id
_entity_poly.type
_entity_poly.pdbx_seq_one_letter_code
_entity_poly.pdbx_strand_id
1 'polypeptide(L)'
;MAGFLELRRNSEKILEELEHLAKEAEIAREYEHESSIIVQSAWRGFRVRAHLKFLHRCAVIIQRWWRSYKARQLFRKKLKTHVLQLRLKYYDDKAVKIQKIWRGYYVRKYVLDYYSRKRYLAGLEAKNEQIRIQMIEYREYLEQREIDQQRQANLSKLEDEARRTHYLVSTKVAPGIYNSKYLDAPKEMEIILRSTKFQTTSPTKPMKTMKEDEIAEISRFLPPLKPKPQGPFRPSEDVRYQRYRPLKPSLRCETDYFASEKMREEIKLQEWTDRVHDDTFTAGLFREKPYPRMLHGEEPFEEPRKLEQLSLRQPNKQQWISHKGFRSLVHGIPEFDKLEKTYMEPHFYYSTS
;
A
#
# COMPACT_ATOMS: atom_id res chain seq x y z
N MET A 1 10.80 -6.08 -140.18
CA MET A 1 9.95 -5.02 -140.78
C MET A 1 8.45 -5.25 -140.53
N ALA A 2 7.95 -6.50 -140.55
CA ALA A 2 6.54 -6.83 -140.29
C ALA A 2 6.02 -6.43 -138.89
N GLY A 3 6.72 -6.76 -137.80
CA GLY A 3 6.26 -6.42 -136.44
C GLY A 3 6.21 -4.92 -136.13
N PHE A 4 7.07 -4.10 -136.75
CA PHE A 4 7.01 -2.64 -136.62
C PHE A 4 5.79 -2.05 -137.34
N LEU A 5 5.40 -2.63 -138.46
CA LEU A 5 4.20 -2.21 -139.20
C LEU A 5 2.91 -2.64 -138.49
N GLU A 6 2.90 -3.81 -137.83
CA GLU A 6 1.80 -4.24 -136.95
C GLU A 6 1.67 -3.36 -135.71
N LEU A 7 2.79 -3.05 -135.03
CA LEU A 7 2.82 -2.09 -133.93
C LEU A 7 2.33 -0.72 -134.37
N ARG A 8 2.75 -0.22 -135.54
CA ARG A 8 2.27 1.05 -136.07
C ARG A 8 0.78 1.03 -136.40
N ARG A 9 0.28 -0.08 -136.95
CA ARG A 9 -1.15 -0.27 -137.29
C ARG A 9 -2.04 -0.40 -136.06
N ASN A 10 -1.51 -0.94 -134.96
CA ASN A 10 -2.22 -1.07 -133.68
C ASN A 10 -1.85 0.03 -132.67
N SER A 11 -0.95 0.95 -133.02
CA SER A 11 -0.41 1.95 -132.10
C SER A 11 -1.50 2.86 -131.51
N GLU A 12 -2.46 3.28 -132.33
CA GLU A 12 -3.59 4.10 -131.89
C GLU A 12 -4.47 3.35 -130.87
N LYS A 13 -4.76 2.07 -131.11
CA LYS A 13 -5.54 1.24 -130.17
C LYS A 13 -4.80 1.03 -128.84
N ILE A 14 -3.50 0.77 -128.91
CA ILE A 14 -2.66 0.60 -127.71
C ILE A 14 -2.60 1.91 -126.92
N LEU A 15 -2.49 3.06 -127.59
CA LEU A 15 -2.51 4.37 -126.96
C LEU A 15 -3.87 4.65 -126.29
N GLU A 16 -4.98 4.34 -126.96
CA GLU A 16 -6.33 4.46 -126.40
C GLU A 16 -6.54 3.56 -125.17
N GLU A 17 -6.08 2.31 -125.21
CA GLU A 17 -6.11 1.39 -124.06
C GLU A 17 -5.24 1.88 -122.90
N LEU A 18 -4.04 2.39 -123.18
CA LEU A 18 -3.17 2.95 -122.15
C LEU A 18 -3.77 4.22 -121.52
N GLU A 19 -4.37 5.10 -122.32
CA GLU A 19 -5.08 6.27 -121.81
C GLU A 19 -6.29 5.89 -120.96
N HIS A 20 -7.03 4.85 -121.35
CA HIS A 20 -8.14 4.31 -120.57
C HIS A 20 -7.66 3.77 -119.22
N LEU A 21 -6.63 2.92 -119.22
CA LEU A 21 -6.03 2.36 -118.00
C LEU A 21 -5.45 3.44 -117.09
N ALA A 22 -4.83 4.49 -117.67
CA ALA A 22 -4.31 5.62 -116.90
C ALA A 22 -5.45 6.42 -116.23
N LYS A 23 -6.57 6.63 -116.92
CA LYS A 23 -7.75 7.30 -116.35
C LYS A 23 -8.39 6.46 -115.25
N GLU A 24 -8.53 5.16 -115.45
CA GLU A 24 -9.03 4.23 -114.41
C GLU A 24 -8.12 4.20 -113.18
N ALA A 25 -6.80 4.17 -113.39
CA ALA A 25 -5.82 4.22 -112.31
C ALA A 25 -5.89 5.53 -111.54
N GLU A 26 -6.07 6.67 -112.22
CA GLU A 26 -6.19 7.98 -111.55
C GLU A 26 -7.49 8.08 -110.74
N ILE A 27 -8.61 7.52 -111.24
CA ILE A 27 -9.87 7.42 -110.49
C ILE A 27 -9.73 6.50 -109.26
N ALA A 28 -9.07 5.35 -109.41
CA ALA A 28 -8.84 4.41 -108.32
C ALA A 28 -7.86 4.94 -107.27
N ARG A 29 -6.91 5.80 -107.66
CA ARG A 29 -5.86 6.35 -106.78
C ARG A 29 -6.44 7.02 -105.54
N GLU A 30 -7.47 7.84 -105.70
CA GLU A 30 -8.08 8.55 -104.57
C GLU A 30 -8.75 7.58 -103.60
N TYR A 31 -9.53 6.63 -104.12
CA TYR A 31 -10.22 5.63 -103.31
C TYR A 31 -9.25 4.70 -102.56
N GLU A 32 -8.18 4.24 -103.23
CA GLU A 32 -7.12 3.44 -102.62
C GLU A 32 -6.36 4.22 -101.55
N HIS A 33 -6.10 5.51 -101.79
CA HIS A 33 -5.44 6.39 -100.83
C HIS A 33 -6.30 6.58 -99.58
N GLU A 34 -7.58 6.91 -99.73
CA GLU A 34 -8.52 7.06 -98.60
C GLU A 34 -8.66 5.76 -97.81
N SER A 35 -8.85 4.64 -98.50
CA SER A 35 -8.93 3.32 -97.88
C SER A 35 -7.66 2.99 -97.09
N SER A 36 -6.48 3.30 -97.65
CA SER A 36 -5.19 3.15 -96.98
C SER A 36 -5.10 4.02 -95.71
N ILE A 37 -5.54 5.28 -95.76
CA ILE A 37 -5.57 6.16 -94.58
C ILE A 37 -6.46 5.58 -93.47
N ILE A 38 -7.64 5.04 -93.81
CA ILE A 38 -8.55 4.42 -92.84
C ILE A 38 -7.87 3.24 -92.15
N VAL A 39 -7.28 2.32 -92.92
CA VAL A 39 -6.59 1.15 -92.37
C VAL A 39 -5.42 1.57 -91.49
N GLN A 40 -4.60 2.51 -91.96
CA GLN A 40 -3.44 2.97 -91.20
C GLN A 40 -3.84 3.70 -89.91
N SER A 41 -4.85 4.57 -89.95
CA SER A 41 -5.33 5.30 -88.77
C SER A 41 -5.97 4.36 -87.75
N ALA A 42 -6.76 3.39 -88.21
CA ALA A 42 -7.32 2.33 -87.37
C ALA A 42 -6.23 1.51 -86.68
N TRP A 43 -5.19 1.10 -87.42
CA TRP A 43 -4.06 0.34 -86.87
C TRP A 43 -3.25 1.16 -85.86
N ARG A 44 -2.92 2.42 -86.18
CA ARG A 44 -2.22 3.34 -85.25
C ARG A 44 -3.02 3.51 -83.96
N GLY A 45 -4.34 3.71 -84.06
CA GLY A 45 -5.24 3.80 -82.92
C GLY A 45 -5.31 2.51 -82.10
N PHE A 46 -5.41 1.36 -82.76
CA PHE A 46 -5.40 0.05 -82.09
C PHE A 46 -4.11 -0.15 -81.28
N ARG A 47 -2.95 0.12 -81.90
CA ARG A 47 -1.64 -0.03 -81.26
C ARG A 47 -1.52 0.83 -80.00
N VAL A 48 -1.92 2.11 -80.07
CA VAL A 48 -1.89 3.03 -78.92
C VAL A 48 -2.83 2.56 -77.81
N ARG A 49 -4.07 2.19 -78.14
CA ARG A 49 -5.04 1.69 -77.14
C ARG A 49 -4.58 0.39 -76.47
N ALA A 50 -3.98 -0.52 -77.22
CA ALA A 50 -3.42 -1.75 -76.68
C ALA A 50 -2.29 -1.45 -75.68
N HIS A 51 -1.38 -0.53 -76.03
CA HIS A 51 -0.30 -0.11 -75.14
C HIS A 51 -0.83 0.58 -73.87
N LEU A 52 -1.80 1.49 -73.98
CA LEU A 52 -2.44 2.13 -72.83
C LEU A 52 -3.12 1.11 -71.91
N LYS A 53 -3.81 0.11 -72.48
CA LYS A 53 -4.43 -0.98 -71.70
C LYS A 53 -3.39 -1.81 -70.95
N PHE A 54 -2.25 -2.08 -71.57
CA PHE A 54 -1.12 -2.74 -70.92
C PHE A 54 -0.57 -1.91 -69.76
N LEU A 55 -0.28 -0.62 -69.97
CA LEU A 55 0.20 0.29 -68.93
C LEU A 55 -0.80 0.38 -67.75
N HIS A 56 -2.10 0.50 -68.05
CA HIS A 56 -3.13 0.54 -67.01
C HIS A 56 -3.16 -0.76 -66.19
N ARG A 57 -3.06 -1.93 -66.84
CA ARG A 57 -2.96 -3.21 -66.15
C ARG A 57 -1.74 -3.27 -65.23
N CYS A 58 -0.57 -2.84 -65.70
CA CYS A 58 0.64 -2.75 -64.89
C CYS A 58 0.46 -1.82 -63.68
N ALA A 59 -0.12 -0.63 -63.90
CA ALA A 59 -0.41 0.33 -62.84
C ALA A 59 -1.36 -0.26 -61.78
N VAL A 60 -2.45 -0.93 -62.19
CA VAL A 60 -3.39 -1.58 -61.28
C VAL A 60 -2.68 -2.66 -60.44
N ILE A 61 -1.80 -3.46 -61.04
CA ILE A 61 -1.03 -4.48 -60.32
C ILE A 61 -0.15 -3.82 -59.25
N ILE A 62 0.65 -2.81 -59.62
CA ILE A 62 1.53 -2.09 -58.69
C ILE A 62 0.72 -1.49 -57.55
N GLN A 63 -0.36 -0.79 -57.87
CA GLN A 63 -1.21 -0.14 -56.86
C GLN A 63 -1.89 -1.16 -55.95
N ARG A 64 -2.36 -2.30 -56.47
CA ARG A 64 -2.95 -3.39 -55.67
C ARG A 64 -1.94 -3.92 -54.66
N TRP A 65 -0.73 -4.23 -55.11
CA TRP A 65 0.35 -4.70 -54.23
C TRP A 65 0.73 -3.68 -53.17
N TRP A 66 0.83 -2.40 -53.54
CA TRP A 66 1.14 -1.32 -52.62
C TRP A 66 0.06 -1.14 -51.54
N ARG A 67 -1.22 -1.07 -51.93
CA ARG A 67 -2.34 -0.98 -50.97
C ARG A 67 -2.34 -2.16 -50.00
N SER A 68 -2.11 -3.36 -50.51
CA SER A 68 -2.02 -4.59 -49.71
C SER A 68 -0.83 -4.56 -48.75
N TYR A 69 0.34 -4.09 -49.19
CA TYR A 69 1.52 -3.92 -48.35
C TYR A 69 1.26 -2.93 -47.21
N LYS A 70 0.68 -1.76 -47.53
CA LYS A 70 0.36 -0.73 -46.53
C LYS A 70 -0.65 -1.24 -45.49
N ALA A 71 -1.67 -1.97 -45.92
CA ALA A 71 -2.64 -2.60 -45.02
C ALA A 71 -1.98 -3.61 -44.08
N ARG A 72 -1.11 -4.48 -44.59
CA ARG A 72 -0.34 -5.44 -43.76
C ARG A 72 0.58 -4.74 -42.77
N GLN A 73 1.24 -3.64 -43.16
CA GLN A 73 2.07 -2.85 -42.25
C GLN A 73 1.26 -2.27 -41.09
N LEU A 74 0.10 -1.66 -41.39
CA LEU A 74 -0.80 -1.13 -40.35
C LEU A 74 -1.32 -2.23 -39.43
N PHE A 75 -1.72 -3.38 -39.99
CA PHE A 75 -2.17 -4.52 -39.22
C PHE A 75 -1.08 -5.06 -38.28
N ARG A 76 0.16 -5.20 -38.75
CA ARG A 76 1.30 -5.61 -37.91
C ARG A 76 1.54 -4.65 -36.76
N LYS A 77 1.44 -3.32 -36.99
CA LYS A 77 1.54 -2.33 -35.90
C LYS A 77 0.42 -2.51 -34.88
N LYS A 78 -0.83 -2.63 -35.33
CA LYS A 78 -2.00 -2.87 -34.45
C LYS A 78 -1.89 -4.17 -33.65
N LEU A 79 -1.41 -5.24 -34.28
CA LEU A 79 -1.18 -6.51 -33.59
C LEU A 79 -0.12 -6.37 -32.50
N LYS A 80 1.03 -5.73 -32.81
CA LYS A 80 2.09 -5.49 -31.82
C LYS A 80 1.56 -4.73 -30.60
N THR A 81 0.80 -3.65 -30.83
CA THR A 81 0.21 -2.87 -29.74
C THR A 81 -0.80 -3.68 -28.94
N HIS A 82 -1.66 -4.46 -29.60
CA HIS A 82 -2.66 -5.27 -28.93
C HIS A 82 -2.05 -6.39 -28.07
N VAL A 83 -1.05 -7.09 -28.61
CA VAL A 83 -0.30 -8.12 -27.86
C VAL A 83 0.40 -7.52 -26.65
N LEU A 84 1.01 -6.34 -26.79
CA LEU A 84 1.62 -5.63 -25.66
C LEU A 84 0.58 -5.27 -24.59
N GLN A 85 -0.57 -4.73 -24.98
CA GLN A 85 -1.65 -4.42 -24.04
C GLN A 85 -2.15 -5.66 -23.29
N LEU A 86 -2.35 -6.78 -23.98
CA LEU A 86 -2.74 -8.05 -23.35
C LEU A 86 -1.70 -8.52 -22.34
N ARG A 87 -0.41 -8.43 -22.70
CA ARG A 87 0.70 -8.80 -21.82
C ARG A 87 0.75 -7.90 -20.58
N LEU A 88 0.66 -6.60 -20.74
CA LEU A 88 0.64 -5.65 -19.62
C LEU A 88 -0.55 -5.94 -18.70
N LYS A 89 -1.75 -6.09 -19.24
CA LYS A 89 -2.95 -6.42 -18.46
C LYS A 89 -2.79 -7.72 -17.66
N TYR A 90 -2.15 -8.73 -18.24
CA TYR A 90 -1.86 -9.98 -17.54
C TYR A 90 -0.94 -9.74 -16.34
N TYR A 91 0.17 -9.04 -16.53
CA TYR A 91 1.12 -8.77 -15.44
C TYR A 91 0.54 -7.82 -14.40
N ASP A 92 -0.27 -6.84 -14.79
CA ASP A 92 -0.98 -5.95 -13.88
C ASP A 92 -1.93 -6.73 -12.97
N ASP A 93 -2.72 -7.68 -13.51
CA ASP A 93 -3.56 -8.58 -12.69
C ASP A 93 -2.73 -9.38 -11.68
N LYS A 94 -1.55 -9.87 -12.08
CA LYS A 94 -0.66 -10.59 -11.15
C LYS A 94 -0.07 -9.66 -10.09
N ALA A 95 0.36 -8.46 -10.48
CA ALA A 95 0.89 -7.46 -9.58
C ALA A 95 -0.16 -7.06 -8.53
N VAL A 96 -1.40 -6.80 -8.95
CA VAL A 96 -2.50 -6.48 -8.03
C VAL A 96 -2.72 -7.58 -7.00
N LYS A 97 -2.68 -8.85 -7.41
CA LYS A 97 -2.81 -10.00 -6.48
C LYS A 97 -1.69 -10.04 -5.45
N ILE A 98 -0.44 -9.90 -5.90
CA ILE A 98 0.73 -9.86 -5.01
C ILE A 98 0.62 -8.68 -4.05
N GLN A 99 0.34 -7.50 -4.56
CA GLN A 99 0.22 -6.29 -3.75
C GLN A 99 -0.94 -6.38 -2.74
N LYS A 100 -2.09 -6.94 -3.12
CA LYS A 100 -3.22 -7.16 -2.20
C LYS A 100 -2.80 -8.04 -1.02
N ILE A 101 -2.13 -9.16 -1.29
CA ILE A 101 -1.65 -10.09 -0.26
C ILE A 101 -0.65 -9.38 0.65
N TRP A 102 0.32 -8.68 0.06
CA TRP A 102 1.36 -7.97 0.81
C TRP A 102 0.78 -6.86 1.69
N ARG A 103 -0.12 -6.02 1.16
CA ARG A 103 -0.79 -4.98 1.96
C ARG A 103 -1.53 -5.59 3.15
N GLY A 104 -2.22 -6.72 2.94
CA GLY A 104 -2.89 -7.45 4.02
C GLY A 104 -1.90 -7.98 5.08
N TYR A 105 -0.79 -8.56 4.64
CA TYR A 105 0.28 -9.02 5.54
C TYR A 105 0.86 -7.86 6.36
N TYR A 106 1.22 -6.75 5.70
CA TYR A 106 1.84 -5.59 6.33
C TYR A 106 0.97 -5.03 7.45
N VAL A 107 -0.33 -4.83 7.19
CA VAL A 107 -1.26 -4.31 8.19
C VAL A 107 -1.35 -5.24 9.40
N ARG A 108 -1.50 -6.55 9.20
CA ARG A 108 -1.62 -7.52 10.29
C ARG A 108 -0.35 -7.67 11.12
N LYS A 109 0.82 -7.39 10.54
CA LYS A 109 2.10 -7.52 11.22
C LYS A 109 2.56 -6.24 11.91
N TYR A 110 2.41 -5.09 11.25
CA TYR A 110 3.06 -3.85 11.66
C TYR A 110 2.11 -2.72 12.08
N VAL A 111 0.82 -2.78 11.72
CA VAL A 111 -0.13 -1.70 12.02
C VAL A 111 -1.12 -2.12 13.11
N LEU A 112 -1.78 -3.27 12.91
CA LEU A 112 -2.84 -3.79 13.79
C LEU A 112 -2.53 -5.25 14.09
N ASP A 113 -1.73 -5.46 15.13
CA ASP A 113 -1.55 -6.80 15.71
C ASP A 113 -2.75 -7.12 16.61
N TYR A 114 -3.60 -8.02 16.11
CA TYR A 114 -4.78 -8.50 16.81
C TYR A 114 -4.45 -9.17 18.14
N TYR A 115 -3.36 -9.94 18.22
CA TYR A 115 -3.05 -10.73 19.40
C TYR A 115 -2.50 -9.86 20.53
N SER A 116 -1.62 -8.89 20.23
CA SER A 116 -1.20 -7.91 21.24
C SER A 116 -2.37 -7.07 21.74
N ARG A 117 -3.25 -6.59 20.84
CA ARG A 117 -4.44 -5.83 21.25
C ARG A 117 -5.40 -6.65 22.11
N LYS A 118 -5.62 -7.93 21.78
CA LYS A 118 -6.46 -8.83 22.60
C LYS A 118 -5.87 -9.04 23.99
N ARG A 119 -4.56 -9.27 24.09
CA ARG A 119 -3.86 -9.41 25.38
C ARG A 119 -3.94 -8.14 26.22
N TYR A 120 -3.77 -6.97 25.59
CA TYR A 120 -3.89 -5.68 26.24
C TYR A 120 -5.30 -5.49 26.84
N LEU A 121 -6.35 -5.75 26.06
CA LEU A 121 -7.73 -5.62 26.53
C LEU A 121 -8.05 -6.57 27.69
N ALA A 122 -7.60 -7.82 27.63
CA ALA A 122 -7.77 -8.77 28.73
C ALA A 122 -7.06 -8.32 30.00
N GLY A 123 -5.84 -7.79 29.89
CA GLY A 123 -5.12 -7.21 31.02
C GLY A 123 -5.81 -5.97 31.60
N LEU A 124 -6.38 -5.13 30.73
CA LEU A 124 -7.13 -3.95 31.13
C LEU A 124 -8.43 -4.31 31.87
N GLU A 125 -9.13 -5.35 31.42
CA GLU A 125 -10.31 -5.89 32.10
C GLU A 125 -9.96 -6.41 33.51
N ALA A 126 -8.90 -7.21 33.63
CA ALA A 126 -8.42 -7.68 34.92
C ALA A 126 -8.04 -6.52 35.86
N LYS A 127 -7.40 -5.48 35.34
CA LYS A 127 -7.02 -4.30 36.14
C LYS A 127 -8.23 -3.48 36.58
N ASN A 128 -9.21 -3.31 35.69
CA ASN A 128 -10.46 -2.64 36.01
C ASN A 128 -11.20 -3.36 37.15
N GLU A 129 -11.21 -4.69 37.13
CA GLU A 129 -11.83 -5.47 38.19
C GLU A 129 -11.12 -5.32 39.53
N GLN A 130 -9.77 -5.33 39.54
CA GLN A 130 -9.00 -5.02 40.75
C GLN A 130 -9.34 -3.63 41.31
N ILE A 131 -9.46 -2.62 40.44
CA ILE A 131 -9.80 -1.25 40.88
C ILE A 131 -11.21 -1.20 41.47
N ARG A 132 -12.18 -1.94 40.89
CA ARG A 132 -13.54 -2.02 41.44
C ARG A 132 -13.56 -2.64 42.83
N ILE A 133 -12.82 -3.73 43.03
CA ILE A 133 -12.69 -4.38 44.34
C ILE A 133 -12.07 -3.41 45.34
N GLN A 134 -10.96 -2.75 44.96
CA GLN A 134 -10.32 -1.73 45.82
C GLN A 134 -11.26 -0.57 46.17
N MET A 135 -12.10 -0.13 45.25
CA MET A 135 -13.10 0.92 45.51
C MET A 135 -14.16 0.46 46.52
N ILE A 136 -14.59 -0.80 46.44
CA ILE A 136 -15.56 -1.38 47.38
C ILE A 136 -14.93 -1.51 48.77
N GLU A 137 -13.74 -2.10 48.86
CA GLU A 137 -13.00 -2.25 50.12
C GLU A 137 -12.72 -0.88 50.77
N TYR A 138 -12.35 0.12 49.98
CA TYR A 138 -12.11 1.46 50.49
C TYR A 138 -13.39 2.14 50.99
N ARG A 139 -14.53 1.94 50.29
CA ARG A 139 -15.83 2.44 50.74
C ARG A 139 -16.22 1.80 52.08
N GLU A 140 -16.11 0.48 52.20
CA GLU A 140 -16.41 -0.25 53.43
C GLU A 140 -15.50 0.18 54.58
N TYR A 141 -14.21 0.40 54.31
CA TYR A 141 -13.27 0.94 55.27
C TYR A 141 -13.69 2.33 55.78
N LEU A 142 -14.11 3.24 54.89
CA LEU A 142 -14.59 4.56 55.26
C LEU A 142 -15.86 4.48 56.12
N GLU A 143 -16.83 3.66 55.74
CA GLU A 143 -18.07 3.44 56.50
C GLU A 143 -17.77 2.90 57.90
N GLN A 144 -16.89 1.90 58.03
CA GLN A 144 -16.47 1.38 59.34
C GLN A 144 -15.78 2.47 60.17
N ARG A 145 -14.92 3.28 59.55
CA ARG A 145 -14.24 4.37 60.24
C ARG A 145 -15.22 5.42 60.75
N GLU A 146 -16.26 5.74 60.00
CA GLU A 146 -17.33 6.64 60.43
C GLU A 146 -18.13 6.04 61.58
N ILE A 147 -18.50 4.76 61.51
CA ILE A 147 -19.20 4.06 62.60
C ILE A 147 -18.35 4.06 63.87
N ASP A 148 -17.05 3.75 63.76
CA ASP A 148 -16.14 3.74 64.89
C ASP A 148 -15.93 5.15 65.47
N GLN A 149 -15.82 6.19 64.62
CA GLN A 149 -15.77 7.58 65.09
C GLN A 149 -17.05 7.99 65.82
N GLN A 150 -18.22 7.61 65.31
CA GLN A 150 -19.50 7.85 65.96
C GLN A 150 -19.60 7.09 67.28
N ARG A 151 -19.18 5.82 67.32
CA ARG A 151 -19.12 5.00 68.54
C ARG A 151 -18.20 5.64 69.58
N GLN A 152 -16.99 6.07 69.18
CA GLN A 152 -16.03 6.72 70.05
C GLN A 152 -16.57 8.06 70.59
N ALA A 153 -17.21 8.86 69.74
CA ALA A 153 -17.82 10.13 70.13
C ALA A 153 -18.99 9.91 71.12
N ASN A 154 -19.80 8.87 70.90
CA ASN A 154 -20.88 8.50 71.81
C ASN A 154 -20.33 7.99 73.15
N LEU A 155 -19.30 7.13 73.14
CA LEU A 155 -18.61 6.69 74.36
C LEU A 155 -18.01 7.87 75.12
N SER A 156 -17.35 8.82 74.44
CA SER A 156 -16.80 10.03 75.06
C SER A 156 -17.89 10.88 75.72
N LYS A 157 -19.04 11.07 75.06
CA LYS A 157 -20.18 11.76 75.66
C LYS A 157 -20.69 11.04 76.90
N LEU A 158 -20.78 9.71 76.84
CA LEU A 158 -21.23 8.87 77.94
C LEU A 158 -20.26 8.92 79.13
N GLU A 159 -18.94 8.90 78.87
CA GLU A 159 -17.92 9.11 79.88
C GLU A 159 -17.99 10.51 80.51
N ASP A 160 -18.23 11.54 79.72
CA ASP A 160 -18.35 12.91 80.23
C ASP A 160 -19.62 13.10 81.06
N GLU A 161 -20.73 12.47 80.67
CA GLU A 161 -21.94 12.36 81.48
C GLU A 161 -21.68 11.59 82.77
N ALA A 162 -20.98 10.45 82.70
CA ALA A 162 -20.58 9.68 83.87
C ALA A 162 -19.67 10.48 84.80
N ARG A 163 -18.72 11.29 84.27
CA ARG A 163 -17.92 12.23 85.07
C ARG A 163 -18.79 13.26 85.81
N ARG A 164 -19.80 13.83 85.14
CA ARG A 164 -20.74 14.80 85.75
C ARG A 164 -21.63 14.17 86.80
N THR A 165 -22.06 12.94 86.55
CA THR A 165 -23.02 12.18 87.37
C THR A 165 -22.35 11.14 88.24
N HIS A 166 -21.03 11.22 88.43
CA HIS A 166 -20.21 10.24 89.15
C HIS A 166 -20.68 10.02 90.59
N TYR A 167 -21.40 10.99 91.18
CA TYR A 167 -22.01 10.86 92.49
C TYR A 167 -23.13 9.80 92.56
N LEU A 168 -23.61 9.28 91.42
CA LEU A 168 -24.63 8.22 91.34
C LEU A 168 -24.05 6.79 91.40
N VAL A 169 -22.74 6.64 91.51
CA VAL A 169 -22.03 5.34 91.64
C VAL A 169 -22.48 4.60 92.91
N SER A 170 -22.64 3.28 92.85
CA SER A 170 -22.90 2.47 94.04
C SER A 170 -21.79 2.56 95.08
N THR A 171 -22.19 2.69 96.35
CA THR A 171 -21.29 2.63 97.49
C THR A 171 -21.35 1.27 98.17
N LYS A 172 -20.41 0.97 99.08
CA LYS A 172 -20.43 -0.29 99.85
C LYS A 172 -21.68 -0.46 100.71
N VAL A 173 -22.34 0.64 101.07
CA VAL A 173 -23.49 0.66 101.99
C VAL A 173 -24.82 0.81 101.25
N ALA A 174 -24.85 1.53 100.13
CA ALA A 174 -26.06 1.77 99.35
C ALA A 174 -25.81 1.57 97.84
N PRO A 175 -26.62 0.72 97.15
CA PRO A 175 -26.55 0.57 95.71
C PRO A 175 -26.99 1.86 94.99
N GLY A 176 -26.28 2.22 93.93
CA GLY A 176 -26.59 3.37 93.06
C GLY A 176 -27.80 3.07 92.16
N ILE A 177 -28.37 4.13 91.55
CA ILE A 177 -29.58 4.03 90.72
C ILE A 177 -29.40 3.04 89.56
N TYR A 178 -28.17 2.87 89.07
CA TYR A 178 -27.83 2.00 87.95
C TYR A 178 -27.42 0.57 88.38
N ASN A 179 -27.44 0.24 89.67
CA ASN A 179 -27.11 -1.07 90.23
C ASN A 179 -28.26 -1.62 91.10
N SER A 180 -29.37 -1.99 90.47
CA SER A 180 -30.53 -2.54 91.19
C SER A 180 -30.26 -3.95 91.71
N LYS A 181 -30.66 -4.22 92.96
CA LYS A 181 -30.62 -5.56 93.59
C LYS A 181 -31.48 -6.62 92.90
N TYR A 182 -32.33 -6.21 91.95
CA TYR A 182 -33.21 -7.08 91.18
C TYR A 182 -32.64 -7.43 89.79
N LEU A 183 -31.44 -6.95 89.45
CA LEU A 183 -30.75 -7.27 88.20
C LEU A 183 -29.56 -8.18 88.50
N ASP A 184 -29.36 -9.19 87.65
CA ASP A 184 -28.24 -10.14 87.76
C ASP A 184 -26.88 -9.48 87.51
N ALA A 185 -26.87 -8.36 86.79
CA ALA A 185 -25.68 -7.57 86.50
C ALA A 185 -25.98 -6.06 86.57
N PRO A 186 -25.00 -5.23 86.95
CA PRO A 186 -25.13 -3.78 86.90
C PRO A 186 -25.39 -3.30 85.45
N LYS A 187 -26.17 -2.23 85.29
CA LYS A 187 -26.39 -1.63 83.96
C LYS A 187 -25.08 -1.09 83.39
N GLU A 188 -24.96 -1.00 82.07
CA GLU A 188 -23.75 -0.50 81.38
C GLU A 188 -23.25 0.84 81.96
N MET A 189 -24.18 1.74 82.29
CA MET A 189 -23.86 3.02 82.94
C MET A 189 -23.17 2.87 84.30
N GLU A 190 -23.57 1.92 85.13
CA GLU A 190 -22.92 1.65 86.42
C GLU A 190 -21.48 1.16 86.23
N ILE A 191 -21.24 0.36 85.19
CA ILE A 191 -19.91 -0.16 84.87
C ILE A 191 -18.99 1.00 84.44
N ILE A 192 -19.49 1.89 83.58
CA ILE A 192 -18.76 3.09 83.13
C ILE A 192 -18.51 4.03 84.32
N LEU A 193 -19.53 4.29 85.14
CA LEU A 193 -19.44 5.11 86.34
C LEU A 193 -18.33 4.61 87.29
N ARG A 194 -18.21 3.29 87.47
CA ARG A 194 -17.14 2.68 88.29
C ARG A 194 -15.75 2.81 87.68
N SER A 195 -15.63 2.84 86.35
CA SER A 195 -14.34 2.93 85.65
C SER A 195 -13.87 4.38 85.45
N THR A 196 -14.79 5.34 85.43
CA THR A 196 -14.47 6.76 85.32
C THR A 196 -13.83 7.31 86.59
N LYS A 197 -12.77 8.11 86.46
CA LYS A 197 -12.12 8.80 87.59
C LYS A 197 -12.78 10.16 87.81
N PHE A 198 -13.12 10.48 89.06
CA PHE A 198 -13.59 11.81 89.43
C PHE A 198 -12.51 12.87 89.17
N GLN A 199 -12.86 13.94 88.44
CA GLN A 199 -11.92 14.97 87.98
C GLN A 199 -12.05 16.21 88.88
N THR A 200 -11.03 16.51 89.68
CA THR A 200 -11.01 17.63 90.65
C THR A 200 -10.46 18.95 90.08
N THR A 201 -9.96 18.95 88.84
CA THR A 201 -9.28 20.10 88.22
C THR A 201 -9.92 20.50 86.90
N SER A 202 -10.13 21.79 86.69
CA SER A 202 -10.67 22.36 85.46
C SER A 202 -9.73 22.17 84.25
N PRO A 203 -10.25 21.87 83.06
CA PRO A 203 -9.42 21.59 81.88
C PRO A 203 -8.82 22.88 81.31
N THR A 204 -7.49 22.99 81.33
CA THR A 204 -6.74 23.97 80.53
C THR A 204 -6.87 23.65 79.04
N LYS A 205 -7.30 24.63 78.25
CA LYS A 205 -7.48 24.49 76.79
C LYS A 205 -6.11 24.22 76.13
N PRO A 206 -5.98 23.22 75.24
CA PRO A 206 -4.76 23.03 74.47
C PRO A 206 -4.59 24.16 73.44
N MET A 207 -3.37 24.72 73.37
CA MET A 207 -2.97 25.65 72.31
C MET A 207 -3.01 24.93 70.97
N LYS A 208 -3.68 25.53 69.98
CA LYS A 208 -3.65 25.09 68.59
C LYS A 208 -2.23 25.27 68.05
N THR A 209 -1.53 24.17 67.80
CA THR A 209 -0.34 24.17 66.94
C THR A 209 -0.80 24.24 65.50
N MET A 210 -0.67 25.43 64.89
CA MET A 210 -0.84 25.61 63.45
C MET A 210 0.40 25.02 62.76
N LYS A 211 0.22 23.99 61.93
CA LYS A 211 1.20 23.59 60.93
C LYS A 211 0.72 24.13 59.59
N GLU A 212 1.33 25.21 59.10
CA GLU A 212 1.03 25.75 57.77
C GLU A 212 2.19 26.64 57.24
N ASP A 213 3.43 26.13 57.30
CA ASP A 213 4.62 26.91 56.93
C ASP A 213 5.05 26.80 55.46
N GLU A 214 4.31 26.13 54.57
CA GLU A 214 4.71 25.99 53.16
C GLU A 214 3.93 26.89 52.18
N ILE A 215 2.89 27.60 52.62
CA ILE A 215 2.05 28.46 51.75
C ILE A 215 2.44 29.96 51.88
N ALA A 216 3.21 30.33 52.90
CA ALA A 216 3.44 31.73 53.28
C ALA A 216 4.42 32.50 52.38
N GLU A 217 5.25 31.84 51.58
CA GLU A 217 6.33 32.52 50.87
C GLU A 217 5.86 33.21 49.58
N ILE A 218 4.81 32.70 48.91
CA ILE A 218 4.22 33.31 47.71
C ILE A 218 3.22 34.44 48.07
N SER A 219 2.69 34.42 49.29
CA SER A 219 1.67 35.39 49.77
C SER A 219 2.20 36.82 49.94
N ARG A 220 3.52 37.01 50.14
CA ARG A 220 4.10 38.32 50.47
C ARG A 220 4.01 39.37 49.35
N PHE A 221 3.73 38.96 48.11
CA PHE A 221 3.76 39.85 46.93
C PHE A 221 2.40 40.07 46.26
N LEU A 222 1.31 39.45 46.74
CA LEU A 222 -0.01 39.57 46.13
C LEU A 222 -1.03 40.21 47.08
N PRO A 223 -1.82 41.21 46.63
CA PRO A 223 -2.76 41.91 47.49
C PRO A 223 -3.88 40.98 48.01
N PRO A 224 -4.36 41.17 49.25
CA PRO A 224 -5.37 40.31 49.87
C PRO A 224 -6.70 40.32 49.08
N LEU A 225 -7.30 39.14 48.94
CA LEU A 225 -8.59 38.97 48.25
C LEU A 225 -9.76 39.24 49.20
N LYS A 226 -10.78 39.97 48.73
CA LYS A 226 -12.04 40.16 49.46
C LYS A 226 -12.87 38.86 49.39
N PRO A 227 -13.52 38.43 50.48
CA PRO A 227 -14.25 37.15 50.54
C PRO A 227 -15.51 37.10 49.66
N LYS A 228 -16.09 38.27 49.31
CA LYS A 228 -17.18 38.40 48.34
C LYS A 228 -16.93 39.61 47.44
N PRO A 229 -16.49 39.42 46.19
CA PRO A 229 -16.42 40.53 45.25
C PRO A 229 -17.85 40.94 44.81
N GLN A 230 -18.12 42.24 44.73
CA GLN A 230 -19.41 42.75 44.25
C GLN A 230 -19.39 42.85 42.72
N GLY A 231 -20.34 42.22 42.05
CA GLY A 231 -20.46 42.19 40.58
C GLY A 231 -20.26 40.79 39.98
N PRO A 232 -20.14 40.65 38.65
CA PRO A 232 -20.01 39.37 37.95
C PRO A 232 -18.57 38.82 38.01
N PHE A 233 -17.90 38.94 39.16
CA PHE A 233 -16.54 38.47 39.36
C PHE A 233 -16.51 37.06 39.95
N ARG A 234 -15.45 36.31 39.65
CA ARG A 234 -15.26 34.95 40.17
C ARG A 234 -15.15 34.95 41.70
N PRO A 235 -15.66 33.92 42.40
CA PRO A 235 -15.55 33.83 43.85
C PRO A 235 -14.08 33.79 44.28
N SER A 236 -13.81 34.26 45.50
CA SER A 236 -12.45 34.44 46.02
C SER A 236 -11.64 33.15 46.04
N GLU A 237 -12.29 32.00 46.21
CA GLU A 237 -11.66 30.67 46.20
C GLU A 237 -11.12 30.28 44.81
N ASP A 238 -11.87 30.56 43.74
CA ASP A 238 -11.40 30.29 42.37
C ASP A 238 -10.19 31.15 42.00
N VAL A 239 -10.21 32.42 42.44
CA VAL A 239 -9.11 33.35 42.23
C VAL A 239 -7.87 32.92 43.04
N ARG A 240 -8.06 32.38 44.25
CA ARG A 240 -6.98 31.76 45.04
C ARG A 240 -6.38 30.56 44.31
N TYR A 241 -7.22 29.63 43.85
CA TYR A 241 -6.75 28.48 43.09
C TYR A 241 -5.97 28.89 41.84
N GLN A 242 -6.43 29.93 41.13
CA GLN A 242 -5.74 30.47 39.96
C GLN A 242 -4.41 31.14 40.31
N ARG A 243 -4.31 31.87 41.44
CA ARG A 243 -3.07 32.51 41.92
C ARG A 243 -1.98 31.50 42.26
N TYR A 244 -2.36 30.37 42.85
CA TYR A 244 -1.42 29.36 43.33
C TYR A 244 -1.34 28.13 42.40
N ARG A 245 -1.97 28.19 41.23
CA ARG A 245 -1.86 27.14 40.22
C ARG A 245 -0.40 27.06 39.77
N PRO A 246 0.25 25.89 39.86
CA PRO A 246 1.63 25.75 39.37
C PRO A 246 1.67 26.07 37.87
N LEU A 247 2.64 26.89 37.48
CA LEU A 247 2.89 27.21 36.07
C LEU A 247 3.14 25.89 35.33
N LYS A 248 2.27 25.57 34.37
CA LYS A 248 2.55 24.54 33.37
C LYS A 248 3.30 25.23 32.23
N PRO A 249 4.61 24.99 32.07
CA PRO A 249 5.34 25.59 30.96
C PRO A 249 4.68 25.14 29.65
N SER A 250 4.69 26.01 28.63
CA SER A 250 4.29 25.55 27.29
C SER A 250 5.18 24.38 26.85
N LEU A 251 4.71 23.52 25.95
CA LEU A 251 5.49 22.37 25.45
C LEU A 251 6.92 22.77 25.01
N ARG A 252 7.08 24.01 24.51
CA ARG A 252 8.36 24.63 24.13
C ARG A 252 9.35 24.84 25.29
N CYS A 253 8.87 24.99 26.52
CA CYS A 253 9.68 25.16 27.73
C CYS A 253 9.85 23.85 28.52
N GLU A 254 9.00 22.84 28.29
CA GLU A 254 9.16 21.51 28.90
C GLU A 254 10.22 20.68 28.20
N THR A 255 10.39 20.85 26.88
CA THR A 255 11.43 20.18 26.10
C THR A 255 12.69 21.04 26.00
N ASP A 256 13.88 20.44 26.17
CA ASP A 256 15.16 21.06 25.87
C ASP A 256 15.17 21.66 24.45
N TYR A 257 15.83 22.80 24.25
CA TYR A 257 15.93 23.47 22.95
C TYR A 257 16.50 22.53 21.87
N PHE A 258 17.42 21.65 22.27
CA PHE A 258 18.05 20.64 21.41
C PHE A 258 17.39 19.25 21.49
N ALA A 259 16.20 19.12 22.08
CA ALA A 259 15.54 17.82 22.28
C ALA A 259 15.39 17.02 20.98
N SER A 260 15.13 17.70 19.86
CA SER A 260 15.02 17.06 18.54
C SER A 260 16.37 16.55 17.99
N GLU A 261 17.46 17.26 18.28
CA GLU A 261 18.82 16.85 17.90
C GLU A 261 19.29 15.69 18.77
N LYS A 262 19.11 15.79 20.09
CA LYS A 262 19.40 14.69 21.03
C LYS A 262 18.62 13.42 20.69
N MET A 263 17.33 13.55 20.37
CA MET A 263 16.52 12.40 19.93
C MET A 263 17.06 11.76 18.65
N ARG A 264 17.55 12.56 17.69
CA ARG A 264 18.17 12.02 16.46
C ARG A 264 19.50 11.32 16.74
N GLU A 265 20.30 11.84 17.67
CA GLU A 265 21.54 11.20 18.10
C GLU A 265 21.25 9.87 18.80
N GLU A 266 20.28 9.83 19.71
CA GLU A 266 19.84 8.61 20.38
C GLU A 266 19.34 7.55 19.39
N ILE A 267 18.53 7.94 18.39
CA ILE A 267 18.07 7.03 17.35
C ILE A 267 19.24 6.47 16.53
N LYS A 268 20.22 7.30 16.17
CA LYS A 268 21.43 6.83 15.47
C LYS A 268 22.25 5.88 16.34
N LEU A 269 22.34 6.15 17.64
CA LEU A 269 23.05 5.31 18.59
C LEU A 269 22.36 3.96 18.74
N GLN A 270 21.03 3.95 18.85
CA GLN A 270 20.20 2.74 18.86
C GLN A 270 20.34 1.95 17.56
N GLU A 271 20.29 2.62 16.40
CA GLU A 271 20.52 1.98 15.10
C GLU A 271 21.93 1.41 14.96
N TRP A 272 22.91 1.97 15.67
CA TRP A 272 24.27 1.44 15.73
C TRP A 272 24.38 0.25 16.69
N THR A 273 23.76 0.29 17.86
CA THR A 273 23.74 -0.85 18.81
C THR A 273 22.95 -2.04 18.27
N ASP A 274 21.87 -1.77 17.53
CA ASP A 274 20.98 -2.79 17.00
C ASP A 274 21.46 -3.31 15.63
N ARG A 275 22.60 -2.81 15.14
CA ARG A 275 23.15 -3.19 13.84
C ARG A 275 23.80 -4.58 13.93
N VAL A 276 23.12 -5.57 13.35
CA VAL A 276 23.62 -6.96 13.28
C VAL A 276 24.78 -7.12 12.28
N HIS A 277 25.00 -6.14 11.40
CA HIS A 277 26.09 -6.14 10.42
C HIS A 277 26.49 -4.70 10.05
N ASP A 278 27.78 -4.49 9.78
CA ASP A 278 28.36 -3.18 9.44
C ASP A 278 28.14 -2.77 7.97
N ASP A 279 27.71 -3.70 7.13
CA ASP A 279 27.49 -3.44 5.70
C ASP A 279 26.26 -2.53 5.51
N THR A 280 26.47 -1.30 5.06
CA THR A 280 25.37 -0.42 4.62
C THR A 280 24.58 -1.05 3.48
N PHE A 281 23.27 -1.20 3.66
CA PHE A 281 22.37 -1.74 2.65
C PHE A 281 22.31 -0.82 1.43
N THR A 282 22.98 -1.20 0.35
CA THR A 282 22.87 -0.55 -0.96
C THR A 282 21.89 -1.32 -1.84
N ALA A 283 20.70 -0.77 -2.08
CA ALA A 283 19.72 -1.39 -2.97
C ALA A 283 20.15 -1.25 -4.44
N GLY A 284 20.20 -2.38 -5.17
CA GLY A 284 20.24 -2.37 -6.64
C GLY A 284 21.61 -2.49 -7.32
N LEU A 285 22.70 -2.73 -6.60
CA LEU A 285 24.00 -3.04 -7.19
C LEU A 285 24.38 -4.49 -6.86
N PHE A 286 24.57 -5.32 -7.89
CA PHE A 286 25.16 -6.65 -7.74
C PHE A 286 26.58 -6.48 -7.20
N ARG A 287 26.85 -7.00 -6.00
CA ARG A 287 28.22 -7.12 -5.49
C ARG A 287 28.67 -8.55 -5.73
N GLU A 288 29.65 -8.74 -6.61
CA GLU A 288 30.45 -9.97 -6.65
C GLU A 288 31.39 -9.95 -5.44
N LYS A 289 30.94 -10.42 -4.27
CA LYS A 289 31.85 -10.71 -3.15
C LYS A 289 32.33 -12.17 -3.30
N PRO A 290 33.62 -12.44 -3.54
CA PRO A 290 34.15 -13.80 -3.50
C PRO A 290 34.08 -14.36 -2.08
N TYR A 291 33.72 -15.64 -1.95
CA TYR A 291 33.47 -16.31 -0.67
C TYR A 291 34.79 -16.52 0.13
N PRO A 292 34.90 -16.05 1.38
CA PRO A 292 36.06 -16.33 2.23
C PRO A 292 35.93 -17.72 2.88
N ARG A 293 36.99 -18.55 2.77
CA ARG A 293 37.07 -19.89 3.39
C ARG A 293 37.09 -19.81 4.92
N MET A 294 36.35 -20.69 5.60
CA MET A 294 36.34 -20.77 7.07
C MET A 294 37.45 -21.69 7.60
N LEU A 295 37.96 -21.37 8.80
CA LEU A 295 39.19 -21.89 9.42
C LEU A 295 39.25 -23.42 9.67
N HIS A 296 38.12 -24.14 9.57
CA HIS A 296 38.02 -25.58 9.89
C HIS A 296 37.50 -26.45 8.74
N GLY A 297 37.41 -25.92 7.52
CA GLY A 297 37.03 -26.69 6.34
C GLY A 297 38.24 -26.99 5.47
N GLU A 298 38.73 -28.23 5.47
CA GLU A 298 39.75 -28.69 4.51
C GLU A 298 39.15 -29.01 3.12
N GLU A 299 37.82 -29.08 3.00
CA GLU A 299 37.17 -29.38 1.72
C GLU A 299 36.74 -28.11 0.95
N PRO A 300 36.95 -28.05 -0.38
CA PRO A 300 36.39 -27.00 -1.22
C PRO A 300 34.86 -27.03 -1.11
N PHE A 301 34.26 -25.91 -0.72
CA PHE A 301 32.82 -25.76 -0.63
C PHE A 301 32.16 -25.97 -2.01
N GLU A 302 31.50 -27.12 -2.21
CA GLU A 302 30.49 -27.29 -3.23
C GLU A 302 29.19 -26.61 -2.77
N GLU A 303 28.62 -25.74 -3.61
CA GLU A 303 27.37 -25.03 -3.30
C GLU A 303 26.27 -25.99 -2.78
N PRO A 304 25.66 -25.73 -1.61
CA PRO A 304 24.49 -26.46 -1.15
C PRO A 304 23.27 -25.96 -1.92
N ARG A 305 23.20 -26.34 -3.19
CA ARG A 305 22.04 -26.18 -4.07
C ARG A 305 21.73 -27.50 -4.79
N LYS A 306 21.81 -28.62 -4.09
CA LYS A 306 21.37 -29.92 -4.63
C LYS A 306 20.66 -30.83 -3.62
N LEU A 307 20.07 -30.27 -2.56
CA LEU A 307 19.06 -31.00 -1.79
C LEU A 307 17.68 -30.34 -1.97
N GLU A 308 16.91 -30.94 -2.87
CA GLU A 308 15.45 -30.94 -2.89
C GLU A 308 14.72 -29.61 -3.06
N GLN A 309 15.10 -28.87 -4.10
CA GLN A 309 14.05 -28.24 -4.92
C GLN A 309 13.38 -29.35 -5.73
N LEU A 310 12.32 -29.92 -5.17
CA LEU A 310 11.38 -30.77 -5.88
C LEU A 310 10.88 -30.05 -7.15
N SER A 311 11.49 -30.46 -8.24
CA SER A 311 11.15 -30.44 -9.67
C SER A 311 9.69 -30.16 -10.07
N LEU A 312 9.12 -29.00 -9.74
CA LEU A 312 7.84 -28.56 -10.32
C LEU A 312 7.99 -27.87 -11.68
N ARG A 313 9.21 -27.59 -12.15
CA ARG A 313 9.46 -26.86 -13.42
C ARG A 313 10.73 -27.25 -14.17
N GLN A 314 11.16 -28.51 -14.12
CA GLN A 314 12.05 -28.99 -15.17
C GLN A 314 11.20 -29.65 -16.26
N PRO A 315 11.18 -29.14 -17.51
CA PRO A 315 10.57 -29.87 -18.61
C PRO A 315 11.36 -31.16 -18.76
N ASN A 316 10.73 -32.27 -18.40
CA ASN A 316 11.33 -33.59 -18.42
C ASN A 316 11.57 -33.99 -19.88
N LYS A 317 12.71 -33.58 -20.46
CA LYS A 317 12.97 -33.66 -21.91
C LYS A 317 12.84 -35.07 -22.46
N GLN A 318 12.98 -36.11 -21.64
CA GLN A 318 12.83 -37.51 -22.06
C GLN A 318 11.38 -38.01 -22.12
N GLN A 319 10.43 -37.40 -21.40
CA GLN A 319 9.01 -37.80 -21.46
C GLN A 319 8.33 -37.38 -22.78
N TRP A 320 8.94 -36.48 -23.54
CA TRP A 320 8.39 -35.91 -24.78
C TRP A 320 9.18 -36.29 -26.03
N ILE A 321 10.12 -37.25 -25.92
CA ILE A 321 10.82 -37.82 -27.07
C ILE A 321 10.06 -39.08 -27.48
N SER A 322 9.08 -38.91 -28.35
CA SER A 322 8.50 -40.01 -29.13
C SER A 322 9.46 -40.36 -30.26
N HIS A 323 9.92 -41.61 -30.34
CA HIS A 323 10.65 -42.11 -31.51
C HIS A 323 9.77 -42.24 -32.77
N LYS A 324 8.45 -42.05 -32.64
CA LYS A 324 7.55 -41.90 -33.79
C LYS A 324 7.55 -40.44 -34.22
N GLY A 325 8.05 -40.18 -35.44
CA GLY A 325 7.93 -38.87 -36.08
C GLY A 325 6.46 -38.44 -36.21
N PHE A 326 6.23 -37.13 -36.18
CA PHE A 326 4.89 -36.57 -36.36
C PHE A 326 4.28 -37.02 -37.69
N ARG A 327 3.14 -37.73 -37.66
CA ARG A 327 2.35 -37.99 -38.86
C ARG A 327 1.55 -36.74 -39.20
N SER A 328 1.91 -36.05 -40.29
CA SER A 328 1.07 -34.99 -40.85
C SER A 328 -0.26 -35.59 -41.31
N LEU A 329 -1.36 -35.12 -40.74
CA LEU A 329 -2.72 -35.49 -41.16
C LEU A 329 -3.14 -34.78 -42.47
N VAL A 330 -2.29 -33.88 -42.97
CA VAL A 330 -2.46 -33.14 -44.23
C VAL A 330 -1.37 -33.59 -45.20
N HIS A 331 -1.74 -33.90 -46.43
CA HIS A 331 -0.77 -34.23 -47.47
C HIS A 331 0.18 -33.04 -47.68
N GLY A 332 1.50 -33.28 -47.61
CA GLY A 332 2.50 -32.25 -47.89
C GLY A 332 2.30 -31.69 -49.30
N ILE A 333 2.37 -30.36 -49.44
CA ILE A 333 2.36 -29.69 -50.74
C ILE A 333 3.74 -29.92 -51.38
N PRO A 334 3.86 -30.62 -52.52
CA PRO A 334 5.14 -31.08 -53.08
C PRO A 334 6.16 -29.96 -53.34
N GLU A 335 5.71 -28.72 -53.52
CA GLU A 335 6.57 -27.57 -53.74
C GLU A 335 7.38 -27.16 -52.51
N PHE A 336 6.89 -27.42 -51.29
CA PHE A 336 7.58 -27.00 -50.06
C PHE A 336 8.68 -27.98 -49.62
N ASP A 337 8.54 -29.28 -49.93
CA ASP A 337 9.58 -30.28 -49.65
C ASP A 337 10.85 -30.08 -50.51
N LYS A 338 10.71 -29.40 -51.65
CA LYS A 338 11.86 -28.99 -52.48
C LYS A 338 12.64 -27.82 -51.87
N LEU A 339 11.98 -26.97 -51.10
CA LEU A 339 12.59 -25.77 -50.51
C LEU A 339 13.39 -26.11 -49.25
N GLU A 340 12.92 -27.02 -48.40
CA GLU A 340 13.60 -27.37 -47.15
C GLU A 340 15.00 -27.98 -47.35
N LYS A 341 15.28 -28.59 -48.51
CA LYS A 341 16.62 -29.10 -48.85
C LYS A 341 17.65 -28.01 -49.17
N THR A 342 17.21 -26.80 -49.52
CA THR A 342 18.12 -25.69 -49.87
C THR A 342 18.58 -24.83 -48.69
N TYR A 343 17.99 -24.99 -47.49
CA TYR A 343 18.29 -24.16 -46.32
C TYR A 343 19.18 -24.85 -45.26
N MET A 344 19.67 -26.07 -45.53
CA MET A 344 20.44 -26.88 -44.58
C MET A 344 21.96 -26.88 -44.85
N GLU A 345 22.52 -25.86 -45.51
CA GLU A 345 23.97 -25.62 -45.48
C GLU A 345 24.29 -24.46 -44.52
N PRO A 346 24.79 -24.73 -43.31
CA PRO A 346 25.23 -23.69 -42.39
C PRO A 346 26.61 -23.18 -42.81
N HIS A 347 26.66 -22.13 -43.62
CA HIS A 347 27.86 -21.31 -43.73
C HIS A 347 28.04 -20.51 -42.43
N PHE A 348 28.89 -21.02 -41.54
CA PHE A 348 29.38 -20.29 -40.38
C PHE A 348 30.30 -19.14 -40.84
N TYR A 349 29.85 -17.90 -40.66
CA TYR A 349 30.72 -16.73 -40.61
C TYR A 349 30.77 -16.22 -39.16
N TYR A 350 31.79 -16.62 -38.42
CA TYR A 350 32.27 -15.85 -37.29
C TYR A 350 33.29 -14.84 -37.82
N SER A 351 32.95 -13.55 -37.82
CA SER A 351 33.95 -12.50 -38.02
C SER A 351 34.53 -12.12 -36.66
N THR A 352 35.79 -12.46 -36.43
CA THR A 352 36.60 -11.85 -35.38
C THR A 352 37.12 -10.50 -35.88
N SER A 353 36.79 -9.44 -35.15
CA SER A 353 37.53 -8.18 -35.07
C SER A 353 37.27 -7.56 -33.70
#